data_AF-A0A958T950-F1
#
_entry.id   AF-A0A958T950-F1
#
_cell.length_a   1.000
_cell.length_b   1.000
_cell.length_c   1.000
_cell.angle_alpha   90.00
_cell.angle_beta   90.00
_cell.angle_gamma   90.00
#
_symmetry.space_group_name_H-M   'P 1'
#
loop_
_entity.id
_entity.type
_entity.pdbx_description
1 polymer ?
#
loop_
_entity_poly.entity_id
_entity_poly.type
_entity_poly.pdbx_seq_one_letter_code
_entity_poly.pdbx_strand_id
1 'polypeptide(L)'
;MDYRIRYIKEFQNRSKVVWAFLFFFLLSLVSSAQVTSSVDTTKIKIGEQITYKLEVETDSTKIVVFPQAQQFSPLEVIESYPVDTTKLNDKLKLI
;
A
#
# COMPACT_ATOMS: atom_id res chain seq x y z
N MET A 1 27.46 27.03 36.48
CA MET A 1 26.55 26.66 35.38
C MET A 1 25.24 26.22 36.00
N ASP A 2 24.16 26.95 35.73
CA ASP A 2 22.90 26.82 36.46
C ASP A 2 22.12 25.56 36.05
N TYR A 3 21.87 24.64 37.01
CA TYR A 3 21.22 23.34 36.78
C TYR A 3 19.83 23.48 36.13
N ARG A 4 19.15 24.62 36.36
CA ARG A 4 17.86 24.94 35.76
C ARG A 4 17.94 25.07 34.23
N ILE A 5 19.03 25.65 33.71
CA ILE A 5 19.24 25.84 32.27
C ILE A 5 19.48 24.50 31.57
N ARG A 6 20.19 23.56 32.23
CA ARG A 6 20.39 22.21 31.69
C ARG A 6 19.08 21.44 31.57
N TYR A 7 18.23 21.49 32.60
CA TYR A 7 16.93 20.80 32.61
C TYR A 7 15.98 21.32 31.49
N ILE A 8 15.91 22.64 31.29
CA ILE A 8 15.07 23.23 30.23
C ILE A 8 15.54 22.80 28.85
N LYS A 9 16.86 22.74 28.62
CA LYS A 9 17.44 22.33 27.33
C LYS A 9 17.18 20.86 27.04
N GLU A 10 17.26 19.99 28.04
CA GLU A 10 16.91 18.57 27.91
C GLU A 10 15.42 18.37 27.64
N PHE A 11 14.53 19.07 28.36
CA PHE A 11 13.10 19.02 28.11
C PHE A 11 12.74 19.49 26.70
N GLN A 12 13.36 20.58 26.24
CA GLN A 12 13.18 21.09 24.87
C GLN A 12 13.69 20.09 23.81
N ASN A 13 14.83 19.44 24.04
CA ASN A 13 15.34 18.41 23.12
C ASN A 13 14.42 17.18 23.07
N ARG A 14 13.91 16.71 24.21
CA ARG A 14 12.96 15.59 24.25
C ARG A 14 11.67 15.92 23.50
N SER A 15 11.14 17.14 23.69
CA SER A 15 9.96 17.62 22.96
C SER A 15 10.19 17.67 21.44
N LYS A 16 11.33 18.22 20.98
CA LYS A 16 11.68 18.25 19.55
C LYS A 16 11.76 16.86 18.92
N VAL A 17 12.32 15.89 19.64
CA VAL A 17 12.41 14.50 19.17
C VAL A 17 11.00 13.90 19.01
N VAL A 18 10.10 14.13 19.96
CA VAL A 18 8.69 13.70 19.86
C VAL A 18 7.99 14.34 18.66
N TRP A 19 8.18 15.65 18.45
CA TRP A 19 7.62 16.34 17.28
C TRP A 19 8.20 15.83 15.96
N ALA A 20 9.49 15.50 15.91
CA ALA A 20 10.10 14.91 14.73
C ALA A 20 9.50 13.52 14.42
N PHE A 21 9.36 12.66 15.43
CA PHE A 21 8.71 11.36 15.26
C PHE A 21 7.26 11.48 14.81
N LEU A 22 6.50 12.42 15.39
CA LEU A 22 5.12 12.68 14.97
C LEU A 22 5.06 13.16 13.51
N PHE A 23 5.96 14.04 13.10
CA PHE A 23 6.04 14.51 11.73
C PHE A 23 6.34 13.38 10.74
N PHE A 24 7.33 12.52 11.04
CA PHE A 24 7.65 11.36 10.20
C PHE A 24 6.50 10.34 10.17
N PHE A 25 5.81 10.13 11.29
CA PHE A 25 4.63 9.26 11.34
C PHE A 25 3.50 9.80 10.45
N LEU A 26 3.19 11.10 10.53
CA LEU A 26 2.17 11.72 9.69
C LEU A 26 2.54 11.70 8.20
N LEU A 27 3.83 11.81 7.86
CA LEU A 27 4.28 11.75 6.46
C LEU A 27 4.03 10.37 5.83
N SER A 28 4.08 9.29 6.63
CA SER A 28 3.84 7.93 6.12
C SER A 28 2.40 7.71 5.61
N LEU A 29 1.43 8.49 6.10
CA LEU A 29 0.02 8.38 5.72
C LEU A 29 -0.28 8.91 4.31
N VAL A 30 0.63 9.67 3.70
CA VAL A 30 0.45 10.28 2.37
C VAL A 30 1.04 9.40 1.25
N SER A 31 1.63 8.25 1.59
CA SER A 31 2.17 7.32 0.59
C SER A 31 1.06 6.71 -0.27
N SER A 32 1.23 6.74 -1.59
CA SER A 32 0.32 6.10 -2.55
C SER A 32 0.90 4.76 -3.01
N ALA A 33 0.05 3.74 -3.14
CA ALA A 33 0.43 2.44 -3.68
C ALA A 33 0.29 2.45 -5.21
N GLN A 34 1.26 1.86 -5.91
CA GLN A 34 1.23 1.71 -7.37
C GLN A 34 0.20 0.66 -7.83
N VAL A 35 -0.11 -0.31 -6.97
CA VAL A 35 -1.03 -1.41 -7.25
C VAL A 35 -2.19 -1.33 -6.28
N THR A 36 -3.41 -1.34 -6.81
CA THR A 36 -4.64 -1.41 -6.04
C THR A 36 -5.19 -2.83 -6.12
N SER A 37 -5.50 -3.42 -4.97
CA SER A 37 -6.14 -4.73 -4.91
C SER A 37 -7.47 -4.62 -4.20
N SER A 38 -8.50 -5.29 -4.72
CA SER A 38 -9.82 -5.34 -4.10
C SER A 38 -10.36 -6.75 -4.08
N VAL A 39 -11.19 -7.03 -3.08
CA VAL A 39 -11.95 -8.27 -2.95
C VAL A 39 -13.42 -7.91 -2.72
N ASP A 40 -14.32 -8.75 -3.20
CA ASP A 40 -15.77 -8.62 -3.02
C ASP A 40 -16.20 -8.76 -1.54
N THR A 41 -15.63 -9.71 -0.81
CA THR A 41 -15.91 -9.93 0.62
C THR A 41 -14.67 -10.26 1.44
N THR A 42 -14.67 -9.85 2.70
CA THR A 42 -13.66 -10.23 3.70
C THR A 42 -14.14 -11.34 4.63
N LYS A 43 -15.42 -11.73 4.53
CA LYS A 43 -16.04 -12.80 5.30
C LYS A 43 -16.56 -13.85 4.34
N ILE A 44 -15.94 -15.02 4.36
CA ILE A 44 -16.23 -16.14 3.46
C ILE A 44 -16.79 -17.32 4.24
N LYS A 45 -17.78 -18.00 3.69
CA LYS A 45 -18.24 -19.31 4.16
C LYS A 45 -17.36 -20.41 3.55
N ILE A 46 -17.37 -21.59 4.19
CA ILE A 46 -16.66 -22.75 3.67
C ILE A 46 -17.25 -23.12 2.31
N GLY A 47 -16.40 -23.15 1.27
CA GLY A 47 -16.79 -23.44 -0.11
C GLY A 47 -17.31 -22.24 -0.90
N GLU A 48 -17.25 -21.02 -0.35
CA GLU A 48 -17.61 -19.79 -1.07
C GLU A 48 -16.43 -19.28 -1.92
N GLN A 49 -16.70 -18.86 -3.16
CA GLN A 49 -15.72 -18.23 -4.04
C GLN A 49 -15.61 -16.74 -3.74
N ILE A 50 -14.40 -16.20 -3.87
CA ILE A 50 -14.15 -14.76 -3.86
C ILE A 50 -13.60 -14.29 -5.20
N THR A 51 -13.90 -13.04 -5.53
CA THR A 51 -13.32 -12.37 -6.70
C THR A 51 -12.21 -11.44 -6.24
N TYR A 52 -10.96 -11.80 -6.56
CA TYR A 52 -9.80 -10.95 -6.32
C TYR A 52 -9.47 -10.15 -7.57
N LYS A 53 -9.45 -8.83 -7.46
CA LYS A 53 -9.13 -7.91 -8.55
C LYS A 53 -7.83 -7.18 -8.24
N LEU A 54 -6.90 -7.22 -9.18
CA LEU A 54 -5.69 -6.42 -9.19
C LEU A 54 -5.85 -5.30 -10.22
N GLU A 55 -5.42 -4.09 -9.88
CA GLU A 55 -5.51 -2.93 -10.76
C GLU A 55 -4.20 -2.14 -10.66
N VAL A 56 -3.58 -1.88 -11.81
CA VAL A 56 -2.29 -1.19 -11.93
C VAL A 56 -2.46 0.01 -12.84
N GLU A 57 -2.14 1.21 -12.35
CA GLU A 57 -2.07 2.42 -13.17
C GLU A 57 -0.59 2.79 -13.37
N THR A 58 -0.15 2.82 -14.63
CA THR A 58 1.25 3.02 -14.98
C THR A 58 1.38 3.87 -16.25
N ASP A 59 2.55 4.44 -16.48
CA ASP A 59 2.85 5.11 -17.74
C ASP A 59 3.21 4.10 -18.83
N SER A 60 3.04 4.47 -20.10
CA SER A 60 3.34 3.61 -21.26
C SER A 60 4.81 3.19 -21.41
N THR A 61 5.72 3.80 -20.65
CA THR A 61 7.16 3.49 -20.67
C THR A 61 7.57 2.38 -19.71
N LYS A 62 6.67 1.97 -18.82
CA LYS A 62 6.96 0.99 -17.76
C LYS A 62 6.41 -0.39 -18.14
N ILE A 63 7.19 -1.42 -17.85
CA ILE A 63 6.80 -2.83 -18.06
C ILE A 63 6.07 -3.34 -16.82
N VAL A 64 4.89 -3.92 -17.01
CA VAL A 64 4.09 -4.57 -15.96
C VAL A 64 4.01 -6.06 -16.27
N VAL A 65 4.32 -6.90 -15.27
CA VAL A 65 4.26 -8.36 -15.38
C VAL A 65 3.37 -8.88 -14.26
N PHE A 66 2.29 -9.55 -14.63
CA PHE A 66 1.42 -10.23 -13.67
C PHE A 66 1.97 -11.64 -13.39
N PRO A 67 2.16 -12.03 -12.12
CA PRO A 67 2.59 -13.37 -11.78
C PRO A 67 1.48 -14.38 -12.09
N GLN A 68 1.86 -15.59 -12.53
CA GLN A 68 0.90 -16.69 -12.63
C GLN A 68 0.54 -17.15 -11.22
N ALA A 69 -0.74 -17.00 -10.87
CA ALA A 69 -1.26 -17.26 -9.54
C ALA A 69 -1.21 -18.75 -9.20
N GLN A 70 -0.09 -19.23 -8.67
CA GLN A 70 0.10 -20.66 -8.40
C GLN A 70 -0.21 -21.04 -6.95
N GLN A 71 -0.21 -20.11 -5.98
CA GLN A 71 -0.44 -20.44 -4.56
C GLN A 71 -1.11 -19.30 -3.78
N PHE A 72 -2.40 -19.44 -3.45
CA PHE A 72 -3.13 -18.59 -2.50
C PHE A 72 -3.54 -19.36 -1.23
N SER A 73 -2.71 -20.30 -0.73
CA SER A 73 -3.03 -21.09 0.46
C SER A 73 -3.50 -20.20 1.63
N PRO A 74 -4.68 -20.42 2.22
CA PRO A 74 -5.51 -21.64 2.18
C PRO A 74 -6.55 -21.73 1.03
N LEU A 75 -6.57 -20.76 0.12
CA LEU A 75 -7.50 -20.67 -1.01
C LEU A 75 -6.89 -21.27 -2.30
N GLU A 76 -7.76 -21.83 -3.13
CA GLU A 76 -7.42 -22.36 -4.45
C GLU A 76 -7.86 -21.38 -5.55
N VAL A 77 -7.06 -21.27 -6.61
CA VAL A 77 -7.43 -20.49 -7.79
C VAL A 77 -8.34 -21.33 -8.66
N ILE A 78 -9.60 -20.93 -8.75
CA ILE A 78 -10.60 -21.61 -9.58
C ILE A 78 -10.51 -21.12 -11.03
N GLU A 79 -10.27 -19.82 -11.22
CA GLU A 79 -10.21 -19.20 -12.54
C GLU A 79 -9.23 -18.02 -12.53
N SER A 80 -8.57 -17.79 -13.68
CA SER A 80 -7.72 -16.63 -13.91
C SER A 80 -8.14 -15.97 -15.22
N TYR A 81 -8.52 -14.70 -15.15
CA TYR A 81 -8.90 -13.92 -16.32
C TYR A 81 -7.65 -13.37 -17.02
N PRO A 82 -7.68 -13.22 -18.36
CA PRO A 82 -6.61 -12.54 -19.07
C PRO A 82 -6.53 -11.08 -18.61
N VAL A 83 -5.31 -10.56 -18.53
CA VAL A 83 -5.07 -9.15 -18.18
C VAL A 83 -5.62 -8.26 -19.30
N ASP A 84 -6.44 -7.30 -18.92
CA ASP A 84 -6.95 -6.28 -19.84
C ASP A 84 -6.17 -4.98 -19.67
N THR A 85 -5.95 -4.24 -20.77
CA THR A 85 -5.22 -2.97 -20.77
C THR A 85 -6.06 -1.86 -21.39
N THR A 86 -6.48 -0.92 -20.57
CA THR A 86 -7.17 0.30 -21.00
C THR A 86 -6.21 1.48 -21.05
N LYS A 87 -6.12 2.19 -22.18
CA LYS A 87 -5.35 3.43 -22.29
C LYS A 87 -6.17 4.63 -21.78
N LEU A 88 -5.62 5.37 -20.83
CA LEU A 88 -6.16 6.60 -20.25
C LEU A 88 -5.22 7.77 -20.53
N ASN A 89 -5.41 8.43 -21.68
CA ASN A 89 -4.53 9.48 -22.18
C ASN A 89 -3.07 9.00 -22.27
N ASP A 90 -2.20 9.50 -21.39
CA ASP A 90 -0.77 9.16 -21.34
C ASP A 90 -0.45 7.95 -20.43
N LYS A 91 -1.47 7.46 -19.71
CA LYS A 91 -1.36 6.34 -18.78
C LYS A 91 -2.05 5.08 -19.30
N LEU A 92 -1.64 3.95 -18.75
CA LEU A 92 -2.20 2.63 -18.97
C LEU A 92 -2.79 2.12 -17.65
N LYS A 93 -3.99 1.58 -17.73
CA LYS A 93 -4.67 0.90 -16.64
C LYS A 93 -4.78 -0.58 -16.98
N LEU A 94 -4.13 -1.42 -16.17
CA LEU A 94 -4.15 -2.87 -16.33
C LEU A 94 -4.99 -3.49 -15.21
N ILE A 95 -5.90 -4.40 -15.57
CA ILE A 95 -6.77 -5.13 -14.65
C ILE A 95 -6.66 -6.62 -14.93
#